data_AF-A0A534FES8-F1
#
_entry.id   AF-A0A534FES8-F1
#
_cell.length_a   1.000
_cell.length_b   1.000
_cell.length_c   1.000
_cell.angle_alpha   90.00
_cell.angle_beta   90.00
_cell.angle_gamma   90.00
#
_symmetry.space_group_name_H-M   'P 1'
#
loop_
_entity.id
_entity.type
_entity.pdbx_description
1 polymer ?
#
loop_
_entity_poly.entity_id
_entity_poly.type
_entity_poly.pdbx_seq_one_letter_code
_entity_poly.pdbx_strand_id
1 'polypeptide(L)'
;MRRKALQLSLLLAIPLQFANLQAQPTPEPLIVHEWGTFTSLQNEAGQAIGGINTDDEPVPRFVHRLTDWLLLSPTEVPANFFQGAPSCHPDVTLRLETPVLYFHLPGAWTRIPEVSVTARFRGGWLTEFYPNALADAPGVSKDPGGFGPLRSDTVSTLAWNNLDVGGDENGPPSNENVWTAPRGVRAASVRTPGGEAERFLFYRGVGHIDAPIAVARNAVTAELVLRSHLPRELAGRESLEVNSAWLVDVDAYGAVAFRVLPALRLGGTGTDKVLLRVSGDFAPREYNEANREQLSSSLHRALVAEGLFDDEAQALLDTWELSYFKSAGMRIFFLVPRAWTDLYLPLSVSKPAQINRVMVGRIELVTPQQRS
;
A
#
# COMPACT_ATOMS: atom_id res chain seq x y z
N MET A 1 55.31 -84.64 -8.37
CA MET A 1 54.41 -84.41 -9.53
C MET A 1 53.33 -83.43 -9.12
N ARG A 2 53.19 -82.34 -9.89
CA ARG A 2 52.21 -81.25 -9.70
C ARG A 2 50.76 -81.78 -9.83
N ARG A 3 49.86 -81.36 -8.93
CA ARG A 3 48.44 -81.21 -9.24
C ARG A 3 48.01 -79.82 -8.77
N LYS A 4 47.76 -78.94 -9.75
CA LYS A 4 47.20 -77.61 -9.58
C LYS A 4 45.73 -77.76 -9.18
N ALA A 5 45.34 -77.17 -8.03
CA ALA A 5 43.94 -76.99 -7.70
C ALA A 5 43.46 -75.66 -8.31
N LEU A 6 42.40 -75.74 -9.09
CA LEU A 6 41.71 -74.62 -9.74
C LEU A 6 40.78 -73.99 -8.70
N GLN A 7 41.09 -72.79 -8.21
CA GLN A 7 40.16 -72.02 -7.38
C GLN A 7 39.18 -71.27 -8.29
N LEU A 8 37.89 -71.61 -8.16
CA LEU A 8 36.78 -70.95 -8.85
C LEU A 8 36.33 -69.76 -7.98
N SER A 9 36.65 -68.54 -8.41
CA SER A 9 36.23 -67.31 -7.73
C SER A 9 34.76 -67.02 -8.03
N LEU A 10 33.88 -67.19 -7.04
CA LEU A 10 32.46 -66.82 -7.12
C LEU A 10 32.34 -65.31 -6.85
N LEU A 11 32.15 -64.51 -7.89
CA LEU A 11 31.82 -63.08 -7.78
C LEU A 11 30.35 -62.94 -7.34
N LEU A 12 30.12 -62.60 -6.08
CA LEU A 12 28.81 -62.16 -5.58
C LEU A 12 28.54 -60.75 -6.14
N ALA A 13 27.65 -60.64 -7.13
CA ALA A 13 27.11 -59.35 -7.56
C ALA A 13 26.07 -58.90 -6.53
N ILE A 14 26.42 -57.92 -5.69
CA ILE A 14 25.49 -57.24 -4.79
C ILE A 14 24.74 -56.19 -5.64
N PRO A 15 23.41 -56.27 -5.81
CA PRO A 15 22.67 -55.22 -6.49
C PRO A 15 22.66 -53.97 -5.61
N LEU A 16 23.34 -52.90 -6.06
CA LEU A 16 23.16 -51.56 -5.51
C LEU A 16 21.73 -51.10 -5.83
N GLN A 17 20.83 -51.24 -4.87
CA GLN A 17 19.54 -50.56 -4.89
C GLN A 17 19.81 -49.07 -4.65
N PHE A 18 19.86 -48.29 -5.74
CA PHE A 18 19.70 -46.85 -5.65
C PHE A 18 18.27 -46.58 -5.19
N ALA A 19 18.09 -46.33 -3.91
CA ALA A 19 16.86 -45.76 -3.40
C ALA A 19 16.70 -44.39 -4.07
N ASN A 20 15.77 -44.30 -5.04
CA ASN A 20 15.26 -43.02 -5.52
C ASN A 20 14.60 -42.34 -4.31
N LEU A 21 15.37 -41.50 -3.61
CA LEU A 21 14.82 -40.42 -2.80
C LEU A 21 14.09 -39.50 -3.78
N GLN A 22 12.83 -39.79 -4.07
CA GLN A 22 11.92 -38.81 -4.61
C GLN A 22 11.93 -37.66 -3.60
N ALA A 23 12.52 -36.53 -3.98
CA ALA A 23 12.40 -35.30 -3.23
C ALA A 23 10.91 -35.09 -2.99
N GLN A 24 10.48 -35.07 -1.72
CA GLN A 24 9.11 -34.70 -1.42
C GLN A 24 8.88 -33.33 -2.04
N PRO A 25 7.78 -33.12 -2.80
CA PRO A 25 7.48 -31.82 -3.34
C PRO A 25 7.46 -30.82 -2.18
N THR A 26 8.34 -29.83 -2.24
CA THR A 26 8.35 -28.74 -1.26
C THR A 26 6.94 -28.14 -1.29
N PRO A 27 6.24 -28.03 -0.15
CA PRO A 27 4.90 -27.46 -0.13
C PRO A 27 4.95 -26.08 -0.78
N GLU A 28 4.04 -25.82 -1.73
CA GLU A 28 3.95 -24.51 -2.37
C GLU A 28 3.76 -23.42 -1.29
N PRO A 29 4.55 -22.33 -1.33
CA PRO A 29 4.50 -21.30 -0.30
C PRO A 29 3.19 -20.55 -0.36
N LEU A 30 2.66 -20.15 0.81
CA LEU A 30 1.48 -19.29 0.91
C LEU A 30 1.68 -18.02 0.09
N ILE A 31 0.72 -17.65 -0.73
CA ILE A 31 0.78 -16.40 -1.50
C ILE A 31 0.08 -15.32 -0.68
N VAL A 32 0.78 -14.22 -0.40
CA VAL A 32 0.24 -13.08 0.33
C VAL A 32 0.37 -11.84 -0.54
N HIS A 33 -0.74 -11.22 -0.87
CA HIS A 33 -0.76 -10.00 -1.67
C HIS A 33 -1.21 -8.85 -0.79
N GLU A 34 -0.45 -7.76 -0.84
CA GLU A 34 -0.82 -6.52 -0.20
C GLU A 34 -0.98 -5.44 -1.26
N TRP A 35 -2.05 -4.67 -1.15
CA TRP A 35 -2.12 -3.39 -1.83
C TRP A 35 -2.68 -2.32 -0.93
N GLY A 36 -2.41 -1.07 -1.28
CA GLY A 36 -2.87 0.07 -0.52
C GLY A 36 -2.49 1.39 -1.17
N THR A 37 -2.90 2.48 -0.53
CA THR A 37 -2.59 3.83 -0.96
C THR A 37 -2.01 4.62 0.20
N PHE A 38 -1.09 5.53 -0.11
CA PHE A 38 -0.88 6.68 0.77
C PHE A 38 -1.19 8.00 0.05
N THR A 39 -1.60 8.99 0.83
CA THR A 39 -1.84 10.36 0.40
C THR A 39 -0.81 11.28 1.04
N SER A 40 -0.26 12.21 0.26
CA SER A 40 0.50 13.36 0.76
C SER A 40 0.03 14.62 0.01
N LEU A 41 -0.04 15.75 0.70
CA LEU A 41 -0.29 17.04 0.03
C LEU A 41 1.03 17.80 -0.05
N GLN A 42 1.33 18.36 -1.21
CA GLN A 42 2.54 19.16 -1.42
C GLN A 42 2.21 20.59 -1.83
N ASN A 43 3.09 21.51 -1.46
CA ASN A 43 3.06 22.88 -1.91
C ASN A 43 3.74 23.10 -3.26
N GLU A 44 3.59 24.31 -3.80
CA GLU A 44 4.22 24.70 -5.07
C GLU A 44 5.76 24.59 -5.05
N ALA A 45 6.38 24.44 -3.88
CA ALA A 45 7.80 24.16 -3.72
C ALA A 45 8.14 22.66 -3.57
N GLY A 46 7.14 21.76 -3.66
CA GLY A 46 7.30 20.31 -3.47
C GLY A 46 7.45 19.88 -2.01
N GLN A 47 7.15 20.75 -1.05
CA GLN A 47 7.23 20.43 0.38
C GLN A 47 5.91 19.85 0.87
N ALA A 48 5.97 18.77 1.65
CA ALA A 48 4.80 18.20 2.29
C ALA A 48 4.13 19.21 3.22
N ILE A 49 2.81 19.22 3.24
CA ILE A 49 1.99 20.05 4.12
C ILE A 49 1.63 19.20 5.33
N GLY A 50 1.85 19.73 6.53
CA GLY A 50 1.43 19.08 7.78
C GLY A 50 -0.04 19.33 8.09
N GLY A 51 -0.60 18.58 9.04
CA GLY A 51 -1.98 18.79 9.48
C GLY A 51 -3.01 18.35 8.43
N ILE A 52 -2.76 17.21 7.79
CA ILE A 52 -3.69 16.55 6.87
C ILE A 52 -4.34 15.38 7.61
N ASN A 53 -5.63 15.45 7.91
CA ASN A 53 -6.35 14.26 8.44
C ASN A 53 -7.88 14.33 8.31
N THR A 54 -8.38 14.76 7.15
CA THR A 54 -9.79 14.59 6.83
C THR A 54 -10.03 13.13 6.42
N ASP A 55 -10.97 12.46 7.09
CA ASP A 55 -11.37 11.12 6.70
C ASP A 55 -12.37 11.19 5.53
N ASP A 56 -11.84 11.19 4.30
CA ASP A 56 -12.66 11.22 3.09
C ASP A 56 -13.51 9.94 2.91
N GLU A 57 -13.17 8.84 3.60
CA GLU A 57 -13.80 7.51 3.45
C GLU A 57 -13.93 6.80 4.81
N PRO A 58 -14.97 7.12 5.60
CA PRO A 58 -15.12 6.58 6.94
C PRO A 58 -15.27 5.06 6.92
N VAL A 59 -14.48 4.41 7.76
CA VAL A 59 -14.51 2.96 7.93
C VAL A 59 -15.73 2.50 8.76
N PRO A 60 -16.19 1.26 8.59
CA PRO A 60 -17.29 0.71 9.38
C PRO A 60 -17.03 0.74 10.88
N ARG A 61 -18.10 0.83 11.69
CA ARG A 61 -18.01 0.97 13.16
C ARG A 61 -17.36 -0.21 13.89
N PHE A 62 -17.25 -1.38 13.26
CA PHE A 62 -16.61 -2.55 13.86
C PHE A 62 -15.08 -2.55 13.70
N VAL A 63 -14.53 -1.64 12.90
CA VAL A 63 -13.08 -1.49 12.76
C VAL A 63 -12.50 -1.00 14.07
N HIS A 64 -11.43 -1.66 14.53
CA HIS A 64 -10.77 -1.28 15.78
C HIS A 64 -9.99 0.02 15.56
N ARG A 65 -10.14 0.96 16.49
CA ARG A 65 -9.42 2.23 16.48
C ARG A 65 -8.53 2.32 17.70
N LEU A 66 -7.30 2.79 17.51
CA LEU A 66 -6.42 3.11 18.64
C LEU A 66 -6.95 4.27 19.48
N THR A 67 -7.61 5.22 18.82
CA THR A 67 -8.18 6.42 19.42
C THR A 67 -9.26 6.99 18.51
N ASP A 68 -10.33 7.52 19.09
CA ASP A 68 -11.50 8.05 18.37
C ASP A 68 -11.31 9.48 17.85
N TRP A 69 -10.27 10.19 18.29
CA TRP A 69 -10.07 11.62 18.00
C TRP A 69 -8.92 11.93 17.04
N LEU A 70 -8.16 10.92 16.60
CA LEU A 70 -7.04 11.15 15.67
C LEU A 70 -7.53 11.44 14.25
N LEU A 71 -8.71 10.92 13.87
CA LEU A 71 -9.33 11.12 12.57
C LEU A 71 -10.51 12.08 12.69
N LEU A 72 -10.58 13.10 11.83
CA LEU A 72 -11.74 13.98 11.75
C LEU A 72 -12.85 13.23 11.00
N SER A 73 -13.96 12.92 11.66
CA SER A 73 -15.13 12.30 11.02
C SER A 73 -15.79 13.29 10.04
N PRO A 74 -16.17 12.88 8.81
CA PRO A 74 -16.70 13.77 7.77
C PRO A 74 -18.15 14.23 7.99
N THR A 75 -18.70 14.16 9.21
CA THR A 75 -20.12 14.49 9.47
C THR A 75 -20.40 15.95 9.78
N GLU A 76 -19.48 16.86 9.52
CA GLU A 76 -19.76 18.30 9.45
C GLU A 76 -19.19 18.82 8.14
N VAL A 77 -20.07 19.06 7.16
CA VAL A 77 -19.75 19.79 5.93
C VAL A 77 -19.12 21.13 6.35
N PRO A 78 -17.88 21.49 5.94
CA PRO A 78 -17.52 22.89 5.91
C PRO A 78 -18.24 23.45 4.69
N ALA A 79 -19.41 24.03 4.94
CA ALA A 79 -20.04 24.92 3.98
C ALA A 79 -19.09 26.10 3.83
N ASN A 80 -18.21 26.02 2.83
CA ASN A 80 -17.07 26.89 2.59
C ASN A 80 -15.88 26.64 3.53
N PHE A 81 -14.68 26.48 2.94
CA PHE A 81 -13.42 26.75 3.61
C PHE A 81 -13.41 28.22 4.04
N PHE A 82 -13.85 28.53 5.26
CA PHE A 82 -13.61 29.82 5.92
C PHE A 82 -13.23 29.60 7.38
N GLN A 83 -12.12 30.24 7.76
CA GLN A 83 -11.67 30.57 9.13
C GLN A 83 -11.77 29.46 10.18
N GLY A 84 -10.67 28.72 10.35
CA GLY A 84 -10.44 27.90 11.55
C GLY A 84 -10.62 26.40 11.37
N ALA A 85 -10.19 25.84 10.23
CA ALA A 85 -10.13 24.40 10.02
C ALA A 85 -9.43 23.70 11.21
N PRO A 86 -10.02 22.65 11.81
CA PRO A 86 -9.45 21.99 12.98
C PRO A 86 -8.04 21.47 12.66
N SER A 87 -7.04 21.95 13.40
CA SER A 87 -5.67 21.46 13.29
C SER A 87 -5.63 20.01 13.75
N CYS A 88 -5.67 19.06 12.82
CA CYS A 88 -5.17 17.73 13.12
C CYS A 88 -3.65 17.79 13.36
N HIS A 89 -3.10 16.71 13.89
CA HIS A 89 -1.74 16.67 14.42
C HIS A 89 -0.72 17.29 13.42
N PRO A 90 -0.01 18.37 13.78
CA PRO A 90 0.75 19.19 12.83
C PRO A 90 1.88 18.41 12.15
N ASP A 91 2.37 17.37 12.80
CA ASP A 91 3.43 16.51 12.26
C ASP A 91 2.90 15.47 11.23
N VAL A 92 1.59 15.36 10.96
CA VAL A 92 1.09 14.40 9.96
C VAL A 92 1.26 14.97 8.56
N THR A 93 2.15 14.35 7.77
CA THR A 93 2.47 14.73 6.38
C THR A 93 2.08 13.66 5.35
N LEU A 94 1.72 12.47 5.83
CA LEU A 94 1.30 11.33 5.01
C LEU A 94 0.17 10.57 5.72
N ARG A 95 -0.89 10.25 4.96
CA ARG A 95 -1.97 9.37 5.40
C ARG A 95 -1.88 8.05 4.67
N LEU A 96 -1.85 6.95 5.42
CA LEU A 96 -1.92 5.60 4.89
C LEU A 96 -3.39 5.19 4.87
N GLU A 97 -3.96 5.15 3.67
CA GLU A 97 -5.41 5.04 3.45
C GLU A 97 -5.85 3.58 3.57
N THR A 98 -5.89 2.77 2.50
CA THR A 98 -6.52 1.44 2.56
C THR A 98 -5.58 0.26 2.29
N PRO A 99 -4.50 0.04 3.07
CA PRO A 99 -3.79 -1.22 3.01
C PRO A 99 -4.68 -2.41 3.38
N VAL A 100 -4.77 -3.38 2.46
CA VAL A 100 -5.36 -4.69 2.70
C VAL A 100 -4.38 -5.80 2.34
N LEU A 101 -4.41 -6.90 3.09
CA LEU A 101 -3.67 -8.12 2.80
C LEU A 101 -4.63 -9.27 2.49
N TYR A 102 -4.42 -9.88 1.33
CA TYR A 102 -5.09 -11.11 0.90
C TYR A 102 -4.17 -12.32 1.07
N PHE A 103 -4.81 -13.46 1.30
CA PHE A 103 -4.16 -14.75 1.40
C PHE A 103 -4.71 -15.67 0.32
N HIS A 104 -3.81 -16.19 -0.51
CA HIS A 104 -4.14 -17.12 -1.59
C HIS A 104 -3.51 -18.47 -1.29
N LEU A 105 -4.35 -19.49 -1.13
CA LEU A 105 -3.91 -20.84 -0.80
C LEU A 105 -3.49 -21.57 -2.08
N PRO A 106 -2.21 -21.93 -2.25
CA PRO A 106 -1.75 -22.63 -3.45
C PRO A 106 -2.11 -24.12 -3.41
N GLY A 107 -2.12 -24.77 -4.57
CA GLY A 107 -2.32 -26.21 -4.71
C GLY A 107 -3.63 -26.73 -4.07
N ALA A 108 -3.51 -27.79 -3.26
CA ALA A 108 -4.64 -28.45 -2.61
C ALA A 108 -4.95 -27.93 -1.20
N TRP A 109 -4.30 -26.85 -0.77
CA TRP A 109 -4.52 -26.29 0.57
C TRP A 109 -5.90 -25.65 0.65
N THR A 110 -6.72 -26.08 1.60
CA THR A 110 -8.02 -25.47 1.89
C THR A 110 -8.01 -24.62 3.15
N ARG A 111 -6.99 -24.81 4.00
CA ARG A 111 -6.82 -24.10 5.27
C ARG A 111 -5.38 -24.18 5.79
N ILE A 112 -4.89 -23.11 6.39
CA ILE A 112 -3.59 -22.99 7.06
C ILE A 112 -3.81 -22.39 8.45
N PRO A 113 -3.68 -23.19 9.52
CA PRO A 113 -3.78 -22.67 10.87
C PRO A 113 -2.46 -22.01 11.33
N GLU A 114 -2.56 -21.22 12.40
CA GLU A 114 -1.43 -20.63 13.11
C GLU A 114 -0.55 -19.71 12.24
N VAL A 115 -1.14 -19.01 11.27
CA VAL A 115 -0.45 -17.97 10.52
C VAL A 115 -0.34 -16.73 11.41
N SER A 116 0.83 -16.13 11.53
CA SER A 116 1.00 -14.87 12.25
C SER A 116 1.58 -13.82 11.31
N VAL A 117 1.03 -12.61 11.38
CA VAL A 117 1.41 -11.49 10.52
C VAL A 117 1.74 -10.30 11.41
N THR A 118 2.82 -9.59 11.07
CA THR A 118 3.18 -8.35 11.75
C THR A 118 3.45 -7.26 10.72
N ALA A 119 2.66 -6.20 10.80
CA ALA A 119 2.89 -4.95 10.07
C ALA A 119 3.52 -3.93 11.02
N ARG A 120 4.53 -3.20 10.56
CA ARG A 120 5.13 -2.08 11.27
C ARG A 120 5.01 -0.82 10.44
N PHE A 121 4.93 0.33 11.08
CA PHE A 121 4.99 1.62 10.40
C PHE A 121 6.07 2.49 11.03
N ARG A 122 7.17 2.69 10.30
CA ARG A 122 8.29 3.55 10.71
C ARG A 122 8.00 4.98 10.28
N GLY A 123 8.20 5.94 11.17
CA GLY A 123 7.76 7.32 11.02
C GLY A 123 6.26 7.51 11.22
N GLY A 124 5.52 6.54 11.78
CA GLY A 124 4.07 6.55 11.75
C GLY A 124 3.35 5.72 12.82
N TRP A 125 2.06 5.98 12.97
CA TRP A 125 1.11 5.19 13.75
C TRP A 125 0.14 4.43 12.87
N LEU A 126 -0.08 3.15 13.16
CA LEU A 126 -1.16 2.32 12.62
C LEU A 126 -2.38 2.48 13.51
N THR A 127 -3.42 3.16 13.01
CA THR A 127 -4.45 3.79 13.84
C THR A 127 -5.78 3.06 13.81
N GLU A 128 -6.05 2.36 12.71
CA GLU A 128 -7.27 1.61 12.48
C GLU A 128 -6.91 0.25 11.91
N PHE A 129 -7.60 -0.80 12.34
CA PHE A 129 -7.33 -2.16 11.87
C PHE A 129 -8.50 -3.11 12.10
N TYR A 130 -8.56 -4.14 11.27
CA TYR A 130 -9.49 -5.26 11.46
C TYR A 130 -8.96 -6.46 10.66
N PRO A 131 -9.20 -7.71 11.11
CA PRO A 131 -9.68 -8.13 12.43
C PRO A 131 -8.78 -7.69 13.59
N ASN A 132 -9.16 -8.02 14.83
CA ASN A 132 -8.46 -7.66 16.05
C ASN A 132 -6.98 -8.10 16.01
N ALA A 133 -6.09 -7.18 16.39
CA ALA A 133 -4.66 -7.34 16.42
C ALA A 133 -4.09 -6.84 17.75
N LEU A 134 -2.92 -7.35 18.13
CA LEU A 134 -2.13 -6.71 19.18
C LEU A 134 -1.48 -5.45 18.61
N ALA A 135 -1.93 -4.29 19.06
CA ALA A 135 -1.42 -3.00 18.60
C ALA A 135 -0.45 -2.37 19.61
N ASP A 136 0.66 -1.86 19.11
CA ASP A 136 1.64 -1.07 19.86
C ASP A 136 1.90 0.24 19.09
N ALA A 137 1.60 1.37 19.72
CA ALA A 137 1.75 2.70 19.14
C ALA A 137 2.32 3.66 20.18
N PRO A 138 3.66 3.66 20.36
CA PRO A 138 4.32 4.53 21.32
C PRO A 138 4.01 6.00 21.07
N GLY A 139 3.68 6.74 22.14
CA GLY A 139 3.36 8.16 22.08
C GLY A 139 1.89 8.51 21.81
N VAL A 140 1.05 7.52 21.52
CA VAL A 140 -0.41 7.68 21.49
C VAL A 140 -0.97 7.42 22.90
N SER A 141 -1.50 8.45 23.57
CA SER A 141 -2.29 8.25 24.79
C SER A 141 -3.74 7.94 24.46
N LYS A 142 -4.45 7.29 25.38
CA LYS A 142 -5.91 7.15 25.34
C LYS A 142 -6.64 8.42 25.82
N ASP A 143 -5.91 9.34 26.47
CA ASP A 143 -6.48 10.59 26.99
C ASP A 143 -6.74 11.60 25.85
N PRO A 144 -7.90 12.27 25.80
CA PRO A 144 -8.20 13.29 24.79
C PRO A 144 -7.11 14.37 24.67
N GLY A 145 -6.57 14.57 23.46
CA GLY A 145 -5.51 15.54 23.19
C GLY A 145 -4.11 15.15 23.66
N GLY A 146 -3.96 13.96 24.26
CA GLY A 146 -2.68 13.42 24.71
C GLY A 146 -1.96 12.71 23.58
N PHE A 147 -1.24 13.44 22.74
CA PHE A 147 -0.24 12.79 21.90
C PHE A 147 1.11 13.46 21.97
N GLY A 148 2.13 12.60 21.97
CA GLY A 148 3.49 13.02 21.75
C GLY A 148 3.69 13.43 20.30
N PRO A 149 4.80 14.10 19.99
CA PRO A 149 5.18 14.43 18.62
C PRO A 149 5.27 13.15 17.76
N LEU A 150 4.79 13.23 16.52
CA LEU A 150 4.95 12.18 15.53
C LEU A 150 6.26 12.46 14.79
N ARG A 151 7.24 11.59 14.98
CA ARG A 151 8.60 11.80 14.52
C ARG A 151 8.98 10.74 13.49
N SER A 152 10.05 10.99 12.74
CA SER A 152 10.60 10.01 11.80
C SER A 152 11.11 8.73 12.48
N ASP A 153 11.41 8.77 13.78
CA ASP A 153 11.81 7.62 14.59
C ASP A 153 10.64 6.92 15.32
N THR A 154 9.41 7.45 15.22
CA THR A 154 8.22 6.78 15.74
C THR A 154 8.01 5.46 15.01
N VAL A 155 7.82 4.36 15.74
CA VAL A 155 7.49 3.06 15.13
C VAL A 155 6.29 2.45 15.82
N SER A 156 5.24 2.16 15.06
CA SER A 156 4.08 1.38 15.54
C SER A 156 4.03 0.00 14.92
N THR A 157 3.28 -0.90 15.55
CA THR A 157 3.14 -2.30 15.15
C THR A 157 1.69 -2.77 15.30
N LEU A 158 1.24 -3.60 14.35
CA LEU A 158 0.08 -4.46 14.47
C LEU A 158 0.53 -5.91 14.32
N ALA A 159 0.17 -6.77 15.27
CA ALA A 159 0.45 -8.20 15.24
C ALA A 159 -0.83 -9.03 15.32
N TRP A 160 -1.16 -9.71 14.22
CA TRP A 160 -2.18 -10.75 14.19
C TRP A 160 -1.52 -12.09 14.47
N ASN A 161 -1.88 -12.70 15.60
CA ASN A 161 -1.30 -13.95 16.05
C ASN A 161 -2.28 -15.11 15.86
N ASN A 162 -1.76 -16.25 15.42
CA ASN A 162 -2.49 -17.51 15.31
C ASN A 162 -3.77 -17.42 14.47
N LEU A 163 -3.70 -16.75 13.32
CA LEU A 163 -4.78 -16.72 12.34
C LEU A 163 -5.05 -18.11 11.77
N ASP A 164 -6.33 -18.45 11.63
CA ASP A 164 -6.80 -19.54 10.78
C ASP A 164 -7.12 -18.96 9.39
N VAL A 165 -6.35 -19.35 8.37
CA VAL A 165 -6.46 -18.84 7.00
C VAL A 165 -7.11 -19.92 6.13
N GLY A 166 -8.32 -19.69 5.65
CA GLY A 166 -9.06 -20.64 4.82
C GLY A 166 -10.56 -20.62 5.05
N GLY A 167 -11.33 -20.75 3.98
CA GLY A 167 -12.78 -20.59 3.98
C GLY A 167 -13.21 -19.35 3.18
N ASP A 168 -14.50 -19.01 3.29
CA ASP A 168 -15.17 -17.99 2.46
C ASP A 168 -16.07 -17.07 3.31
N GLU A 169 -15.59 -16.73 4.50
CA GLU A 169 -16.28 -15.87 5.44
C GLU A 169 -16.11 -14.38 5.10
N ASN A 170 -17.22 -13.66 5.07
CA ASN A 170 -17.27 -12.24 4.73
C ASN A 170 -17.13 -11.30 5.94
N GLY A 171 -16.93 -11.82 7.16
CA GLY A 171 -16.90 -10.99 8.35
C GLY A 171 -18.22 -10.26 8.67
N PRO A 172 -18.18 -9.16 9.44
CA PRO A 172 -19.36 -8.38 9.81
C PRO A 172 -20.04 -7.72 8.59
N PRO A 173 -21.37 -7.52 8.60
CA PRO A 173 -22.04 -6.78 7.52
C PRO A 173 -21.56 -5.33 7.45
N SER A 174 -21.43 -4.81 6.23
CA SER A 174 -21.04 -3.43 5.93
C SER A 174 -21.66 -3.01 4.60
N ASN A 175 -22.00 -1.72 4.47
CA ASN A 175 -22.50 -1.12 3.22
C ASN A 175 -21.55 0.00 2.73
N GLU A 176 -20.47 0.26 3.46
CA GLU A 176 -19.47 1.27 3.15
C GLU A 176 -18.60 0.77 1.99
N ASN A 177 -18.56 1.51 0.87
CA ASN A 177 -17.84 1.09 -0.34
C ASN A 177 -16.36 0.77 -0.08
N VAL A 178 -15.74 1.57 0.80
CA VAL A 178 -14.35 1.39 1.25
C VAL A 178 -14.07 0.01 1.87
N TRP A 179 -15.11 -0.66 2.36
CA TRP A 179 -15.03 -1.99 2.94
C TRP A 179 -15.57 -3.07 2.01
N THR A 180 -16.63 -2.79 1.26
CA THR A 180 -17.27 -3.78 0.39
C THR A 180 -16.50 -4.02 -0.90
N ALA A 181 -15.87 -3.01 -1.49
CA ALA A 181 -15.07 -3.19 -2.72
C ALA A 181 -13.89 -4.16 -2.51
N PRO A 182 -13.07 -4.05 -1.45
CA PRO A 182 -12.03 -5.04 -1.14
C PRO A 182 -12.55 -6.47 -0.95
N ARG A 183 -13.83 -6.69 -0.61
CA ARG A 183 -14.41 -8.05 -0.51
C ARG A 183 -14.67 -8.70 -1.87
N GLY A 184 -14.60 -7.96 -2.98
CA GLY A 184 -14.75 -8.47 -4.34
C GLY A 184 -13.62 -9.39 -4.82
N VAL A 185 -12.55 -9.52 -4.04
CA VAL A 185 -11.38 -10.36 -4.35
C VAL A 185 -11.62 -11.81 -3.93
N ARG A 186 -11.23 -12.75 -4.79
CA ARG A 186 -11.24 -14.19 -4.49
C ARG A 186 -10.03 -14.58 -3.67
N ALA A 187 -10.02 -14.20 -2.39
CA ALA A 187 -9.03 -14.60 -1.42
C ALA A 187 -9.61 -15.55 -0.37
N ALA A 188 -8.75 -16.31 0.30
CA ALA A 188 -9.13 -17.07 1.48
C ALA A 188 -9.42 -16.12 2.65
N SER A 189 -10.47 -16.42 3.41
CA SER A 189 -10.75 -15.69 4.63
C SER A 189 -9.71 -15.95 5.71
N VAL A 190 -9.57 -14.97 6.60
CA VAL A 190 -8.76 -15.04 7.81
C VAL A 190 -9.66 -14.96 9.03
N ARG A 191 -9.37 -15.75 10.05
CA ARG A 191 -10.06 -15.71 11.34
C ARG A 191 -9.06 -15.61 12.48
N THR A 192 -9.33 -14.71 13.42
CA THR A 192 -8.57 -14.57 14.66
C THR A 192 -9.00 -15.63 15.69
N PRO A 193 -8.15 -15.94 16.69
CA PRO A 193 -8.56 -16.77 17.83
C PRO A 193 -9.76 -16.22 18.61
N GLY A 194 -9.97 -14.89 18.55
CA GLY A 194 -11.12 -14.21 19.16
C GLY A 194 -12.43 -14.33 18.37
N GLY A 195 -12.40 -14.98 17.20
CA GLY A 195 -13.57 -15.28 16.38
C GLY A 195 -13.86 -14.28 15.26
N GLU A 196 -13.27 -13.08 15.29
CA GLU A 196 -13.38 -12.11 14.20
C GLU A 196 -12.78 -12.67 12.91
N ALA A 197 -13.48 -12.46 11.80
CA ALA A 197 -13.10 -12.97 10.49
C ALA A 197 -13.32 -11.92 9.39
N GLU A 198 -12.57 -12.00 8.31
CA GLU A 198 -12.69 -11.17 7.10
C GLU A 198 -11.99 -11.84 5.91
N ARG A 199 -12.19 -11.36 4.68
CA ARG A 199 -11.43 -11.78 3.49
C ARG A 199 -9.99 -11.26 3.43
N PHE A 200 -9.66 -10.28 4.26
CA PHE A 200 -8.37 -9.60 4.28
C PHE A 200 -8.01 -9.13 5.68
N LEU A 201 -6.72 -8.87 5.92
CA LEU A 201 -6.31 -8.01 7.03
C LEU A 201 -6.31 -6.57 6.54
N PHE A 202 -6.89 -5.67 7.32
CA PHE A 202 -6.97 -4.24 7.03
C PHE A 202 -6.18 -3.45 8.06
N TYR A 203 -5.50 -2.41 7.62
CA TYR A 203 -4.93 -1.41 8.51
C TYR A 203 -4.80 -0.04 7.83
N ARG A 204 -5.00 1.04 8.58
CA ARG A 204 -4.72 2.44 8.18
C ARG A 204 -3.75 3.09 9.14
N GLY A 205 -3.21 4.25 8.77
CA GLY A 205 -2.32 4.98 9.66
C GLY A 205 -2.01 6.40 9.22
N VAL A 206 -1.21 7.08 10.03
CA VAL A 206 -0.68 8.42 9.77
C VAL A 206 0.83 8.44 10.00
N GLY A 207 1.55 9.22 9.20
CA GLY A 207 3.01 9.30 9.24
C GLY A 207 3.55 10.71 9.10
N HIS A 208 4.72 10.94 9.69
CA HIS A 208 5.62 12.05 9.42
C HIS A 208 6.69 11.59 8.43
N ILE A 209 6.25 11.36 7.19
CA ILE A 209 7.04 10.73 6.13
C ILE A 209 6.84 11.53 4.85
N ASP A 210 7.92 11.76 4.12
CA ASP A 210 7.82 12.36 2.79
C ASP A 210 7.59 11.30 1.71
N ALA A 211 6.77 11.64 0.72
CA ALA A 211 6.63 10.84 -0.50
C ALA A 211 7.98 10.73 -1.24
N PRO A 212 8.23 9.62 -1.98
CA PRO A 212 9.49 9.44 -2.73
C PRO A 212 9.67 10.39 -3.92
N ILE A 213 8.65 11.18 -4.25
CA ILE A 213 8.65 12.20 -5.29
C ILE A 213 8.22 13.52 -4.67
N ALA A 214 8.98 14.59 -4.95
CA ALA A 214 8.57 15.97 -4.70
C ALA A 214 8.19 16.65 -6.02
N VAL A 215 7.12 17.44 -6.02
CA VAL A 215 6.59 18.11 -7.21
C VAL A 215 6.56 19.62 -6.96
N ALA A 216 7.50 20.34 -7.56
CA ALA A 216 7.56 21.79 -7.47
C ALA A 216 7.05 22.43 -8.76
N ARG A 217 6.34 23.55 -8.67
CA ARG A 217 5.98 24.37 -9.83
C ARG A 217 7.03 25.45 -10.04
N ASN A 218 7.47 25.58 -11.29
CA ASN A 218 8.32 26.68 -11.69
C ASN A 218 7.48 27.97 -11.75
N ALA A 219 7.84 28.98 -10.95
CA ALA A 219 7.11 30.25 -10.89
C ALA A 219 7.12 31.07 -12.20
N VAL A 220 8.07 30.79 -13.12
CA VAL A 220 8.20 31.50 -14.40
C VAL A 220 7.54 30.74 -15.54
N THR A 221 7.82 29.44 -15.65
CA THR A 221 7.32 28.61 -16.77
C THR A 221 6.00 27.93 -16.49
N ALA A 222 5.52 27.95 -15.24
CA ALA A 222 4.37 27.18 -14.73
C ALA A 222 4.51 25.64 -14.84
N GLU A 223 5.64 25.14 -15.36
CA GLU A 223 5.92 23.71 -15.46
C GLU A 223 6.03 23.06 -14.08
N LEU A 224 5.58 21.81 -14.00
CA LEU A 224 5.83 20.94 -12.87
C LEU A 224 7.20 20.26 -13.03
N VAL A 225 7.99 20.33 -11.96
CA VAL A 225 9.32 19.74 -11.84
C VAL A 225 9.24 18.62 -10.81
N LEU A 226 9.21 17.38 -11.29
CA LEU A 226 9.23 16.20 -10.44
C LEU A 226 10.68 15.91 -10.04
N ARG A 227 10.91 15.71 -8.75
CA ARG A 227 12.23 15.49 -8.14
C ARG A 227 12.22 14.21 -7.31
N SER A 228 13.36 13.52 -7.31
CA SER A 228 13.59 12.41 -6.39
C SER A 228 13.61 12.96 -4.96
N HIS A 229 12.87 12.33 -4.06
CA HIS A 229 12.81 12.70 -2.65
C HIS A 229 12.94 11.44 -1.78
N LEU A 230 14.04 10.72 -2.01
CA LEU A 230 14.31 9.46 -1.30
C LEU A 230 14.94 9.72 0.07
N PRO A 231 14.60 8.91 1.09
CA PRO A 231 15.31 8.92 2.35
C PRO A 231 16.75 8.43 2.15
N ARG A 232 17.64 8.78 3.10
CA ARG A 232 19.09 8.48 3.00
C ARG A 232 19.37 6.98 2.88
N GLU A 233 18.54 6.14 3.48
CA GLU A 233 18.62 4.68 3.47
C GLU A 233 18.40 4.08 2.07
N LEU A 234 17.73 4.83 1.18
CA LEU A 234 17.47 4.44 -0.20
C LEU A 234 18.28 5.27 -1.20
N ALA A 235 18.86 6.39 -0.76
CA ALA A 235 19.76 7.20 -1.56
C ALA A 235 20.95 6.35 -2.05
N GLY A 236 21.28 6.46 -3.34
CA GLY A 236 22.36 5.68 -3.95
C GLY A 236 21.98 4.29 -4.45
N ARG A 237 20.75 3.81 -4.23
CA ARG A 237 20.23 2.63 -4.95
C ARG A 237 19.99 3.02 -6.41
N GLU A 238 20.87 2.61 -7.31
CA GLU A 238 20.82 3.04 -8.73
C GLU A 238 19.57 2.54 -9.48
N SER A 239 19.02 1.40 -9.08
CA SER A 239 17.90 0.75 -9.77
C SER A 239 16.52 1.10 -9.21
N LEU A 240 16.39 2.13 -8.38
CA LEU A 240 15.09 2.49 -7.82
C LEU A 240 14.30 3.35 -8.82
N GLU A 241 13.17 2.82 -9.27
CA GLU A 241 12.34 3.41 -10.33
C GLU A 241 10.86 3.35 -9.96
N VAL A 242 10.11 4.33 -10.45
CA VAL A 242 8.65 4.33 -10.51
C VAL A 242 8.26 3.98 -11.94
N ASN A 243 7.75 2.77 -12.14
CA ASN A 243 7.47 2.23 -13.47
C ASN A 243 6.25 2.89 -14.14
N SER A 244 5.32 3.42 -13.35
CA SER A 244 4.10 4.04 -13.86
C SER A 244 3.68 5.21 -12.98
N ALA A 245 3.38 6.34 -13.63
CA ALA A 245 2.91 7.56 -13.01
C ALA A 245 1.94 8.31 -13.93
N TRP A 246 1.03 9.08 -13.34
CA TRP A 246 0.01 9.85 -14.05
C TRP A 246 -0.10 11.24 -13.44
N LEU A 247 -0.11 12.27 -14.27
CA LEU A 247 -0.60 13.59 -13.90
C LEU A 247 -2.09 13.63 -14.20
N VAL A 248 -2.89 13.95 -13.20
CA VAL A 248 -4.35 13.99 -13.29
C VAL A 248 -4.83 15.33 -12.77
N ASP A 249 -5.78 15.93 -13.49
CA ASP A 249 -6.53 17.09 -13.02
C ASP A 249 -8.02 16.83 -13.19
N VAL A 250 -8.79 17.15 -12.16
CA VAL A 250 -10.25 17.03 -12.16
C VAL A 250 -10.82 18.43 -11.95
N ASP A 251 -11.67 18.86 -12.88
CA ASP A 251 -12.28 20.18 -12.78
C ASP A 251 -13.41 20.23 -11.73
N ALA A 252 -13.96 21.42 -11.49
CA ALA A 252 -15.04 21.64 -10.53
C ALA A 252 -16.36 20.92 -10.89
N TYR A 253 -16.48 20.42 -12.12
CA TYR A 253 -17.66 19.71 -12.62
C TYR A 253 -17.43 18.19 -12.71
N GLY A 254 -16.23 17.70 -12.36
CA GLY A 254 -15.87 16.29 -12.35
C GLY A 254 -15.33 15.75 -13.69
N ALA A 255 -15.09 16.61 -14.69
CA ALA A 255 -14.43 16.22 -15.92
C ALA A 255 -12.92 16.02 -15.68
N VAL A 256 -12.35 15.00 -16.29
CA VAL A 256 -10.97 14.55 -16.02
C VAL A 256 -10.08 14.90 -17.20
N ALA A 257 -8.90 15.44 -16.93
CA ALA A 257 -7.78 15.49 -17.87
C ALA A 257 -6.59 14.73 -17.26
N PHE A 258 -5.88 13.94 -18.05
CA PHE A 258 -4.71 13.22 -17.53
C PHE A 258 -3.62 13.01 -18.58
N ARG A 259 -2.40 12.77 -18.10
CA ARG A 259 -1.23 12.37 -18.89
C ARG A 259 -0.55 11.19 -18.22
N VAL A 260 -0.28 10.14 -18.99
CA VAL A 260 0.63 9.07 -18.57
C VAL A 260 2.05 9.63 -18.65
N LEU A 261 2.80 9.53 -17.55
CA LEU A 261 4.17 10.00 -17.46
C LEU A 261 5.15 8.87 -17.79
N PRO A 262 6.36 9.17 -18.31
CA PRO A 262 7.40 8.16 -18.45
C PRO A 262 7.84 7.64 -17.08
N ALA A 263 8.46 6.46 -17.07
CA ALA A 263 9.03 5.89 -15.87
C ALA A 263 10.09 6.82 -15.23
N LEU A 264 10.07 6.94 -13.90
CA LEU A 264 10.87 7.91 -13.16
C LEU A 264 11.98 7.21 -12.37
N ARG A 265 13.23 7.41 -12.81
CA ARG A 265 14.42 6.83 -12.17
C ARG A 265 14.82 7.64 -10.94
N LEU A 266 14.26 7.28 -9.79
CA LEU A 266 14.50 7.92 -8.49
C LEU A 266 15.96 7.78 -8.02
N GLY A 267 16.57 6.64 -8.33
CA GLY A 267 17.94 6.30 -7.96
C GLY A 267 19.04 7.18 -8.57
N GLY A 268 20.27 6.95 -8.09
CA GLY A 268 21.49 7.64 -8.52
C GLY A 268 22.03 8.65 -7.49
N THR A 269 22.99 9.46 -7.92
CA THR A 269 23.66 10.45 -7.07
C THR A 269 22.84 11.73 -6.92
N GLY A 270 22.69 12.20 -5.66
CA GLY A 270 21.99 13.44 -5.32
C GLY A 270 20.57 13.21 -4.82
N THR A 271 20.21 13.87 -3.72
CA THR A 271 18.89 13.74 -3.05
C THR A 271 17.82 14.69 -3.60
N ASP A 272 18.14 15.50 -4.62
CA ASP A 272 17.23 16.47 -5.25
C ASP A 272 17.37 16.43 -6.78
N LYS A 273 17.44 15.21 -7.32
CA LYS A 273 17.58 14.98 -8.76
C LYS A 273 16.26 15.28 -9.46
N VAL A 274 16.29 16.13 -10.49
CA VAL A 274 15.13 16.33 -11.36
C VAL A 274 14.89 15.07 -12.20
N LEU A 275 13.67 14.53 -12.11
CA LEU A 275 13.21 13.32 -12.79
C LEU A 275 12.54 13.66 -14.11
N LEU A 276 11.67 14.67 -14.09
CA LEU A 276 10.84 15.06 -15.24
C LEU A 276 10.45 16.53 -15.11
N ARG A 277 10.36 17.21 -16.26
CA ARG A 277 9.67 18.49 -16.41
C ARG A 277 8.47 18.25 -17.31
N VAL A 278 7.29 18.68 -16.87
CA VAL A 278 6.04 18.50 -17.61
C VAL A 278 5.17 19.74 -17.45
N SER A 279 4.40 20.08 -18.48
CA SER A 279 3.38 21.13 -18.35
C SER A 279 2.38 20.74 -17.25
N GLY A 280 2.15 21.65 -16.31
CA GLY A 280 1.08 21.51 -15.33
C GLY A 280 -0.30 21.82 -15.92
N ASP A 281 -0.37 22.54 -17.03
CA ASP A 281 -1.63 23.02 -17.58
C ASP A 281 -2.26 21.98 -18.52
N PHE A 282 -3.58 21.86 -18.47
CA PHE A 282 -4.38 21.12 -19.45
C PHE A 282 -5.22 22.09 -20.27
N ALA A 283 -5.32 21.85 -21.58
CA ALA A 283 -6.21 22.65 -22.41
C ALA A 283 -7.67 22.28 -22.12
N PRO A 284 -8.65 23.21 -22.22
CA PRO A 284 -10.05 22.90 -21.93
C PRO A 284 -10.62 21.69 -22.69
N ARG A 285 -10.15 21.46 -23.93
CA ARG A 285 -10.54 20.30 -24.76
C ARG A 285 -10.01 18.95 -24.26
N GLU A 286 -9.07 18.95 -23.32
CA GLU A 286 -8.49 17.73 -22.74
C GLU A 286 -9.34 17.19 -21.59
N TYR A 287 -10.25 18.01 -21.03
CA TYR A 287 -11.17 17.57 -19.99
C TYR A 287 -12.36 16.84 -20.60
N ASN A 288 -12.61 15.62 -20.13
CA ASN A 288 -13.72 14.80 -20.58
C ASN A 288 -14.12 13.80 -19.47
N GLU A 289 -15.42 13.53 -19.33
CA GLU A 289 -15.91 12.50 -18.40
C GLU A 289 -15.41 11.09 -18.76
N ALA A 290 -15.31 10.77 -20.05
CA ALA A 290 -14.82 9.49 -20.55
C ALA A 290 -13.34 9.22 -20.23
N ASN A 291 -12.58 10.27 -19.90
CA ASN A 291 -11.18 10.11 -19.49
C ASN A 291 -11.05 9.37 -18.15
N ARG A 292 -12.11 9.35 -17.32
CA ARG A 292 -12.13 8.58 -16.08
C ARG A 292 -11.95 7.09 -16.33
N GLU A 293 -12.71 6.53 -17.28
CA GLU A 293 -12.61 5.11 -17.65
C GLU A 293 -11.24 4.79 -18.27
N GLN A 294 -10.70 5.71 -19.06
CA GLN A 294 -9.37 5.54 -19.67
C GLN A 294 -8.25 5.58 -18.62
N LEU A 295 -8.33 6.49 -17.65
CA LEU A 295 -7.41 6.57 -16.52
C LEU A 295 -7.49 5.30 -15.66
N SER A 296 -8.71 4.88 -15.29
CA SER A 296 -8.96 3.64 -14.53
C SER A 296 -8.40 2.41 -15.26
N SER A 297 -8.66 2.28 -16.56
CA SER A 297 -8.10 1.20 -17.39
C SER A 297 -6.57 1.25 -17.47
N SER A 298 -5.97 2.45 -17.47
CA SER A 298 -4.52 2.59 -17.46
C SER A 298 -3.90 2.21 -16.12
N LEU A 299 -4.53 2.58 -15.00
CA LEU A 299 -4.11 2.20 -13.67
C LEU A 299 -4.24 0.68 -13.47
N HIS A 300 -5.37 0.09 -13.85
CA HIS A 300 -5.63 -1.35 -13.75
C HIS A 300 -4.52 -2.17 -14.43
N ARG A 301 -4.20 -1.86 -15.69
CA ARG A 301 -3.13 -2.54 -16.43
C ARG A 301 -1.77 -2.45 -15.72
N ALA A 302 -1.47 -1.29 -15.13
CA ALA A 302 -0.21 -1.09 -14.43
C ALA A 302 -0.16 -1.85 -13.09
N LEU A 303 -1.27 -1.90 -12.35
CA LEU A 303 -1.40 -2.68 -11.12
C LEU A 303 -1.22 -4.18 -11.36
N VAL A 304 -1.84 -4.71 -12.42
CA VAL A 304 -1.67 -6.11 -12.83
C VAL A 304 -0.24 -6.38 -13.29
N ALA A 305 0.40 -5.43 -13.99
CA ALA A 305 1.80 -5.55 -14.40
C ALA A 305 2.78 -5.56 -13.20
N GLU A 306 2.46 -4.90 -12.10
CA GLU A 306 3.19 -4.98 -10.82
C GLU A 306 2.84 -6.25 -10.00
N GLY A 307 1.99 -7.12 -10.53
CA GLY A 307 1.72 -8.45 -10.00
C GLY A 307 0.48 -8.58 -9.12
N LEU A 308 -0.41 -7.59 -9.09
CA LEU A 308 -1.75 -7.81 -8.55
C LEU A 308 -2.54 -8.76 -9.46
N PHE A 309 -3.43 -9.54 -8.86
CA PHE A 309 -4.44 -10.25 -9.62
C PHE A 309 -5.48 -9.28 -10.19
N ASP A 310 -6.19 -9.72 -11.21
CA ASP A 310 -7.16 -8.91 -11.95
C ASP A 310 -8.27 -8.37 -11.04
N ASP A 311 -8.79 -9.22 -10.14
CA ASP A 311 -9.82 -8.87 -9.15
C ASP A 311 -9.27 -7.98 -8.02
N GLU A 312 -8.02 -8.15 -7.62
CA GLU A 312 -7.33 -7.25 -6.68
C GLU A 312 -7.17 -5.84 -7.25
N ALA A 313 -6.69 -5.73 -8.49
CA ALA A 313 -6.53 -4.45 -9.17
C ALA A 313 -7.87 -3.73 -9.35
N GLN A 314 -8.92 -4.48 -9.70
CA GLN A 314 -10.27 -3.93 -9.81
C GLN A 314 -10.81 -3.48 -8.45
N ALA A 315 -10.72 -4.31 -7.40
CA ALA A 315 -11.21 -3.98 -6.07
C ALA A 315 -10.53 -2.73 -5.46
N LEU A 316 -9.23 -2.57 -5.71
CA LEU A 316 -8.49 -1.37 -5.34
C LEU A 316 -9.05 -0.12 -6.06
N LEU A 317 -9.35 -0.19 -7.35
CA LEU A 317 -9.89 0.94 -8.12
C LEU A 317 -11.34 1.27 -7.74
N ASP A 318 -12.16 0.24 -7.49
CA ASP A 318 -13.54 0.37 -7.03
C ASP A 318 -13.61 1.03 -5.65
N THR A 319 -12.63 0.78 -4.80
CA THR A 319 -12.50 1.44 -3.50
C THR A 319 -12.37 2.97 -3.68
N TRP A 320 -11.64 3.42 -4.71
CA TRP A 320 -11.30 4.83 -4.94
C TRP A 320 -12.31 5.63 -5.78
N GLU A 321 -13.36 5.00 -6.28
CA GLU A 321 -14.23 5.56 -7.32
C GLU A 321 -14.77 6.96 -6.98
N LEU A 322 -15.04 7.20 -5.70
CA LEU A 322 -15.59 8.46 -5.20
C LEU A 322 -14.49 9.48 -4.86
N SER A 323 -13.51 9.11 -4.04
CA SER A 323 -12.57 10.05 -3.43
C SER A 323 -11.46 10.52 -4.39
N TYR A 324 -11.03 9.68 -5.33
CA TYR A 324 -9.81 9.96 -6.12
C TYR A 324 -10.10 10.46 -7.54
N PHE A 325 -11.23 10.05 -8.12
CA PHE A 325 -11.59 10.37 -9.50
C PHE A 325 -12.66 11.45 -9.66
N LYS A 326 -13.31 11.87 -8.56
CA LYS A 326 -14.41 12.86 -8.60
C LYS A 326 -14.06 14.17 -7.88
N SER A 327 -13.15 14.14 -6.90
CA SER A 327 -12.71 15.34 -6.18
C SER A 327 -11.92 16.26 -7.10
N ALA A 328 -12.27 17.55 -7.13
CA ALA A 328 -11.59 18.55 -7.95
C ALA A 328 -10.13 18.77 -7.50
N GLY A 329 -9.25 19.12 -8.44
CA GLY A 329 -7.85 19.45 -8.20
C GLY A 329 -6.86 18.60 -8.98
N MET A 330 -5.59 18.96 -8.84
CA MET A 330 -4.47 18.38 -9.56
C MET A 330 -3.68 17.45 -8.65
N ARG A 331 -3.32 16.27 -9.17
CA ARG A 331 -2.59 15.24 -8.43
C ARG A 331 -1.68 14.41 -9.30
N ILE A 332 -0.71 13.78 -8.65
CA ILE A 332 0.10 12.72 -9.24
C ILE A 332 -0.30 11.39 -8.60
N PHE A 333 -0.65 10.41 -9.43
CA PHE A 333 -0.67 9.00 -9.03
C PHE A 333 0.60 8.32 -9.50
N PHE A 334 1.12 7.39 -8.71
CA PHE A 334 2.26 6.56 -9.13
C PHE A 334 2.33 5.25 -8.35
N LEU A 335 2.96 4.25 -8.96
CA LEU A 335 3.24 2.98 -8.28
C LEU A 335 4.52 3.13 -7.46
N VAL A 336 4.39 2.92 -6.15
CA VAL A 336 5.44 3.18 -5.16
C VAL A 336 6.49 2.08 -5.27
N PRO A 337 7.79 2.42 -5.31
CA PRO A 337 8.83 1.41 -5.36
C PRO A 337 8.79 0.52 -4.13
N ARG A 338 8.81 -0.81 -4.32
CA ARG A 338 8.75 -1.79 -3.23
C ARG A 338 9.76 -1.53 -2.11
N ALA A 339 10.98 -1.10 -2.44
CA ALA A 339 12.00 -0.80 -1.43
C ALA A 339 11.63 0.38 -0.50
N TRP A 340 10.83 1.34 -0.99
CA TRP A 340 10.28 2.42 -0.16
C TRP A 340 9.22 1.86 0.79
N THR A 341 8.30 1.03 0.27
CA THR A 341 7.28 0.35 1.08
C THR A 341 7.91 -0.57 2.14
N ASP A 342 8.92 -1.35 1.80
CA ASP A 342 9.59 -2.25 2.75
C ASP A 342 10.40 -1.50 3.82
N LEU A 343 10.86 -0.27 3.52
CA LEU A 343 11.53 0.57 4.51
C LEU A 343 10.56 1.11 5.55
N TYR A 344 9.44 1.69 5.11
CA TYR A 344 8.49 2.39 6.00
C TYR A 344 7.40 1.47 6.55
N LEU A 345 6.96 0.49 5.77
CA LEU A 345 5.94 -0.50 6.14
C LEU A 345 6.49 -1.93 6.17
N PRO A 346 7.49 -2.28 7.02
CA PRO A 346 7.97 -3.67 7.08
C PRO A 346 6.85 -4.64 7.42
N LEU A 347 6.75 -5.73 6.65
CA LEU A 347 5.77 -6.79 6.81
C LEU A 347 6.46 -8.14 7.03
N SER A 348 6.00 -8.93 7.99
CA SER A 348 6.47 -10.30 8.21
C SER A 348 5.32 -11.29 8.35
N VAL A 349 5.49 -12.49 7.79
CA VAL A 349 4.54 -13.61 7.87
C VAL A 349 5.28 -14.82 8.46
N SER A 350 4.67 -15.53 9.41
CA SER A 350 5.33 -16.63 10.16
C SER A 350 5.51 -17.92 9.37
N LYS A 351 4.72 -18.12 8.31
CA LYS A 351 4.83 -19.27 7.40
C LYS A 351 5.64 -18.88 6.16
N PRO A 352 6.33 -19.82 5.48
CA PRO A 352 6.94 -19.56 4.19
C PRO A 352 5.91 -19.00 3.20
N ALA A 353 6.16 -17.79 2.73
CA ALA A 353 5.22 -17.05 1.91
C ALA A 353 5.90 -16.30 0.77
N GLN A 354 5.25 -16.30 -0.40
CA GLN A 354 5.54 -15.35 -1.47
C GLN A 354 4.72 -14.09 -1.23
N ILE A 355 5.40 -12.99 -0.90
CA ILE A 355 4.75 -11.72 -0.62
C ILE A 355 4.85 -10.81 -1.84
N ASN A 356 3.72 -10.46 -2.44
CA ASN A 356 3.62 -9.39 -3.43
C ASN A 356 3.02 -8.12 -2.79
N ARG A 357 3.56 -6.95 -3.11
CA ARG A 357 3.14 -5.67 -2.49
C ARG A 357 3.08 -4.58 -3.53
N VAL A 358 1.89 -4.01 -3.75
CA VAL A 358 1.68 -2.92 -4.70
C VAL A 358 1.02 -1.75 -3.98
N MET A 359 1.82 -0.70 -3.74
CA MET A 359 1.33 0.52 -3.11
C MET A 359 1.19 1.63 -4.16
N VAL A 360 0.14 2.43 -4.04
CA VAL A 360 -0.07 3.60 -4.89
C VAL A 360 0.15 4.87 -4.07
N GLY A 361 0.99 5.76 -4.58
CA GLY A 361 1.21 7.07 -4.01
C GLY A 361 0.28 8.07 -4.68
N ARG A 362 -0.44 8.84 -3.87
CA ARG A 362 -1.23 10.00 -4.28
C ARG A 362 -0.58 11.25 -3.72
N ILE A 363 -0.13 12.15 -4.60
CA ILE A 363 0.33 13.48 -4.21
C ILE A 363 -0.67 14.51 -4.72
N GLU A 364 -1.41 15.15 -3.82
CA GLU A 364 -2.26 16.30 -4.17
C GLU A 364 -1.40 17.57 -4.26
N LEU A 365 -1.52 18.30 -5.36
CA LEU A 365 -0.75 19.51 -5.64
C LEU A 365 -1.57 20.73 -5.23
N VAL A 366 -1.28 21.26 -4.04
CA VAL A 366 -2.11 22.28 -3.40
C VAL A 366 -1.57 23.67 -3.71
N THR A 367 -2.35 24.45 -4.47
CA THR A 367 -2.06 25.85 -4.79
C THR A 367 -2.25 26.75 -3.57
N PRO A 368 -1.67 27.98 -3.55
CA PRO A 368 -1.92 28.94 -2.48
C PRO A 368 -3.40 29.29 -2.30
N GLN A 369 -4.16 29.38 -3.40
CA GLN A 369 -5.59 29.70 -3.41
C GLN A 369 -6.44 28.59 -2.77
N GLN A 370 -5.99 27.34 -2.83
CA GLN A 370 -6.66 26.22 -2.17
C GLN A 370 -6.38 26.16 -0.65
N ARG A 371 -5.48 27.00 -0.13
CA ARG A 371 -5.14 27.06 1.32
C ARG A 371 -5.72 28.28 2.04
N SER A 372 -6.01 29.34 1.29
CA SER A 372 -6.61 30.58 1.79
C SER A 372 -8.11 30.43 1.94
#